data_AF-A0AAW4NVJ2-F1
#
_entry.id   AF-A0AAW4NVJ2-F1
#
_cell.length_a   1.000
_cell.length_b   1.000
_cell.length_c   1.000
_cell.angle_alpha   90.00
_cell.angle_beta   90.00
_cell.angle_gamma   90.00
#
_symmetry.space_group_name_H-M   'P 1'
#
loop_
_entity.id
_entity.type
_entity.pdbx_description
1 polymer ?
#
loop_
_entity_poly.entity_id
_entity_poly.type
_entity_poly.pdbx_seq_one_letter_code
_entity_poly.pdbx_strand_id
1 'polypeptide(L)'
;MQESLTLQPIKLINGTLNLPGSKSVSNRALLLAALAEGKTRLTNLLDSDDVRHMLTALTALGVEYHLSSDRTVCEITGLGGAFTASQPLELFLGNAGTAMRPLAAALCLTDGDIVLTGEPRMKERPIGHLVDALRQGGAKIDYLEQENYPPLRLHGGFQGGEISVDGSVSSQFLTALLMTAPLAAQDTQISIQGDLVSKPYIDITLHMMKAFGIEVRHENYQRFFVEGRQQYRSPGDYLVEGDASSASYFLAAAAIKGGVVRVTGVGRNSVQGDIRFADVLEKMGATVRWGEDYIECERGELHAIDMDMNHIPDAAMTIATAALFAQGGTTTLRNIYNWRVKETDRLAAMAIELRKVGAEVEEGNDYIRITPPTKLKAAEIGTYNDHRMAMCFSLVALSDTPVTILDPKCTAKTFPDYFEQLARLSELA
;
A
#
# COMPACT_ATOMS: atom_id res chain seq x y z
N MET A 1 25.45 -10.98 -12.90
CA MET A 1 25.50 -9.57 -12.46
C MET A 1 24.06 -9.18 -12.13
N GLN A 2 23.83 -8.56 -10.97
CA GLN A 2 22.53 -7.99 -10.64
C GLN A 2 22.25 -6.86 -11.64
N GLU A 3 21.06 -6.81 -12.23
CA GLU A 3 20.68 -5.71 -13.13
C GLU A 3 20.73 -4.37 -12.37
N SER A 4 21.10 -3.30 -13.05
CA SER A 4 21.14 -1.96 -12.48
C SER A 4 20.76 -0.90 -13.52
N LEU A 5 20.33 0.26 -13.04
CA LEU A 5 19.98 1.43 -13.85
C LEU A 5 20.70 2.65 -13.29
N THR A 6 21.55 3.28 -14.08
CA THR A 6 22.18 4.57 -13.74
C THR A 6 21.33 5.72 -14.28
N LEU A 7 20.82 6.55 -13.39
CA LEU A 7 20.13 7.80 -13.74
C LEU A 7 21.15 8.94 -13.76
N GLN A 8 21.24 9.61 -14.90
CA GLN A 8 22.07 10.82 -15.06
C GLN A 8 21.36 12.04 -14.45
N PRO A 9 22.10 13.12 -14.10
CA PRO A 9 21.52 14.34 -13.56
C PRO A 9 20.37 14.90 -14.41
N ILE A 10 19.27 15.22 -13.74
CA ILE A 10 18.04 15.78 -14.31
C ILE A 10 17.99 17.26 -13.94
N LYS A 11 17.94 18.16 -14.94
CA LYS A 11 17.93 19.61 -14.71
C LYS A 11 16.54 20.18 -14.44
N LEU A 12 15.49 19.54 -14.98
CA LEU A 12 14.12 20.00 -14.88
C LEU A 12 13.16 18.81 -14.92
N ILE A 13 12.12 18.86 -14.09
CA ILE A 13 10.96 17.97 -14.15
C ILE A 13 9.71 18.81 -14.47
N ASN A 14 8.94 18.44 -15.49
CA ASN A 14 7.74 19.20 -15.86
C ASN A 14 6.74 18.31 -16.61
N GLY A 15 5.44 18.51 -16.38
CA GLY A 15 4.39 17.88 -17.21
C GLY A 15 3.22 17.28 -16.43
N THR A 16 2.52 16.34 -17.08
CA THR A 16 1.33 15.69 -16.52
C THR A 16 1.41 14.18 -16.67
N LEU A 17 1.02 13.47 -15.62
CA LEU A 17 1.01 12.01 -15.54
C LEU A 17 -0.35 11.54 -15.03
N ASN A 18 -0.92 10.54 -15.71
CA ASN A 18 -2.00 9.76 -15.13
C ASN A 18 -1.43 8.63 -14.27
N LEU A 19 -1.87 8.57 -13.02
CA LEU A 19 -1.37 7.56 -12.09
C LEU A 19 -1.95 6.18 -12.42
N PRO A 20 -1.17 5.10 -12.25
CA PRO A 20 -1.73 3.76 -12.27
C PRO A 20 -2.69 3.59 -11.08
N GLY A 21 -3.59 2.61 -11.16
CA GLY A 21 -4.49 2.27 -10.07
C GLY A 21 -3.78 2.05 -8.74
N SER A 22 -4.43 2.42 -7.65
CA SER A 22 -3.95 2.15 -6.29
C SER A 22 -3.94 0.65 -6.02
N LYS A 23 -2.79 0.11 -5.60
CA LYS A 23 -2.69 -1.31 -5.21
C LYS A 23 -3.67 -1.66 -4.10
N SER A 24 -3.78 -0.78 -3.10
CA SER A 24 -4.60 -0.98 -1.91
C SER A 24 -6.09 -0.98 -2.24
N VAL A 25 -6.51 -0.14 -3.18
CA VAL A 25 -7.90 -0.09 -3.67
C VAL A 25 -8.16 -1.26 -4.62
N SER A 26 -7.24 -1.57 -5.53
CA SER A 26 -7.37 -2.68 -6.50
C SER A 26 -7.66 -4.01 -5.80
N ASN A 27 -6.81 -4.41 -4.84
CA ASN A 27 -7.00 -5.70 -4.15
C ASN A 27 -8.28 -5.76 -3.30
N ARG A 28 -8.68 -4.65 -2.68
CA ARG A 28 -9.96 -4.58 -1.96
C ARG A 28 -11.15 -4.67 -2.91
N ALA A 29 -11.09 -3.96 -4.03
CA ALA A 29 -12.16 -3.93 -5.03
C ALA A 29 -12.34 -5.30 -5.67
N LEU A 30 -11.24 -5.99 -5.99
CA LEU A 30 -11.26 -7.37 -6.50
C LEU A 30 -11.96 -8.33 -5.53
N LEU A 31 -11.57 -8.29 -4.25
CA LEU A 31 -12.17 -9.17 -3.23
C LEU A 31 -13.64 -8.83 -2.98
N LEU A 32 -13.99 -7.56 -2.82
CA LEU A 32 -15.39 -7.14 -2.62
C LEU A 32 -16.26 -7.48 -3.84
N ALA A 33 -15.77 -7.25 -5.05
CA ALA A 33 -16.48 -7.61 -6.29
C ALA A 33 -16.69 -9.12 -6.40
N ALA A 34 -15.71 -9.94 -6.00
CA ALA A 34 -15.85 -11.39 -5.98
C ALA A 34 -16.89 -11.87 -4.96
N LEU A 35 -16.99 -11.22 -3.80
CA LEU A 35 -17.94 -11.56 -2.74
C LEU A 35 -19.35 -10.98 -2.97
N ALA A 36 -19.50 -9.99 -3.84
CA ALA A 36 -20.75 -9.27 -4.06
C ALA A 36 -21.77 -10.03 -4.91
N GLU A 37 -23.05 -9.68 -4.77
CA GLU A 37 -24.09 -10.03 -5.73
C GLU A 37 -24.01 -9.08 -6.94
N GLY A 38 -23.98 -9.65 -8.15
CA GLY A 38 -24.00 -8.90 -9.42
C GLY A 38 -22.65 -8.80 -10.12
N LYS A 39 -22.62 -8.03 -11.23
CA LYS A 39 -21.42 -7.84 -12.05
C LYS A 39 -20.79 -6.49 -11.77
N THR A 40 -19.51 -6.50 -11.40
CA THR A 40 -18.74 -5.28 -11.16
C THR A 40 -17.75 -5.05 -12.29
N ARG A 41 -17.76 -3.85 -12.88
CA ARG A 41 -16.78 -3.41 -13.86
C ARG A 41 -15.79 -2.46 -13.19
N LEU A 42 -14.59 -2.97 -12.93
CA LEU A 42 -13.48 -2.20 -12.37
C LEU A 42 -12.72 -1.51 -13.49
N THR A 43 -12.46 -0.21 -13.37
CA THR A 43 -11.61 0.55 -14.31
C THR A 43 -10.42 1.17 -13.59
N ASN A 44 -9.33 1.40 -14.34
CA ASN A 44 -8.05 1.85 -13.79
C ASN A 44 -7.47 0.85 -12.76
N LEU A 45 -7.74 -0.44 -12.94
CA LEU A 45 -7.15 -1.51 -12.13
C LEU A 45 -5.63 -1.52 -12.33
N LEU A 46 -4.88 -1.73 -11.25
CA LEU A 46 -3.42 -1.80 -11.32
C LEU A 46 -2.96 -3.13 -11.93
N ASP A 47 -2.15 -3.09 -13.00
CA ASP A 47 -1.39 -4.26 -13.45
C ASP A 47 -0.06 -4.35 -12.70
N SER A 48 -0.05 -5.08 -11.58
CA SER A 48 1.15 -5.37 -10.80
C SER A 48 1.16 -6.79 -10.26
N ASP A 49 2.32 -7.25 -9.79
CA ASP A 49 2.47 -8.62 -9.28
C ASP A 49 1.48 -8.93 -8.13
N ASP A 50 1.30 -7.98 -7.19
CA ASP A 50 0.36 -8.14 -6.08
C ASP A 50 -1.10 -8.33 -6.57
N VAL A 51 -1.51 -7.63 -7.64
CA VAL A 51 -2.86 -7.75 -8.22
C VAL A 51 -3.01 -9.03 -9.06
N ARG A 52 -1.96 -9.42 -9.79
CA ARG A 52 -1.93 -10.69 -10.55
C ARG A 52 -2.06 -11.91 -9.64
N HIS A 53 -1.42 -11.89 -8.47
CA HIS A 53 -1.58 -12.92 -7.46
C HIS A 53 -3.01 -13.00 -6.91
N MET A 54 -3.65 -11.85 -6.64
CA MET A 54 -5.05 -11.81 -6.26
C MET A 54 -5.95 -12.40 -7.35
N LEU A 55 -5.80 -11.96 -8.61
CA LEU A 55 -6.59 -12.48 -9.73
C LEU A 55 -6.43 -13.99 -9.91
N THR A 56 -5.21 -14.51 -9.76
CA THR A 56 -4.92 -15.96 -9.85
C THR A 56 -5.59 -16.72 -8.70
N ALA A 57 -5.55 -16.19 -7.48
CA ALA A 57 -6.25 -16.76 -6.33
C ALA A 57 -7.78 -16.77 -6.54
N LEU A 58 -8.35 -15.68 -7.06
CA LEU A 58 -9.77 -15.60 -7.37
C LEU A 58 -10.18 -16.60 -8.46
N THR A 59 -9.35 -16.81 -9.50
CA THR A 59 -9.59 -17.88 -10.49
C THR A 59 -9.61 -19.26 -9.84
N ALA A 60 -8.66 -19.57 -8.96
CA ALA A 60 -8.60 -20.86 -8.25
C ALA A 60 -9.81 -21.06 -7.31
N LEU A 61 -10.41 -19.97 -6.82
CA LEU A 61 -11.62 -19.96 -5.99
C LEU A 61 -12.92 -19.97 -6.81
N GLY A 62 -12.83 -20.12 -8.14
CA GLY A 62 -14.00 -20.24 -9.02
C GLY A 62 -14.66 -18.92 -9.40
N VAL A 63 -13.99 -17.78 -9.18
CA VAL A 63 -14.51 -16.47 -9.60
C VAL A 63 -14.29 -16.28 -11.09
N GLU A 64 -15.38 -15.99 -11.81
CA GLU A 64 -15.35 -15.66 -13.22
C GLU A 64 -15.08 -14.17 -13.42
N TYR A 65 -14.04 -13.84 -14.20
CA TYR A 65 -13.76 -12.47 -14.62
C TYR A 65 -13.24 -12.39 -16.05
N HIS A 66 -13.41 -11.21 -16.66
CA HIS A 66 -12.80 -10.84 -17.93
C HIS A 66 -11.88 -9.64 -17.73
N LEU A 67 -10.60 -9.79 -18.08
CA LEU A 67 -9.59 -8.76 -17.98
C LEU A 67 -9.25 -8.22 -19.38
N SER A 68 -9.24 -6.90 -19.55
CA SER A 68 -8.88 -6.24 -20.80
C SER A 68 -7.44 -6.53 -21.22
N SER A 69 -7.11 -6.31 -22.49
CA SER A 69 -5.77 -6.56 -23.05
C SER A 69 -4.67 -5.73 -22.38
N ASP A 70 -5.01 -4.50 -21.96
CA ASP A 70 -4.12 -3.60 -21.21
C ASP A 70 -4.18 -3.83 -19.69
N ARG A 71 -5.03 -4.77 -19.24
CA ARG A 71 -5.20 -5.19 -17.84
C ARG A 71 -5.69 -4.11 -16.88
N THR A 72 -6.20 -2.99 -17.38
CA THR A 72 -6.72 -1.89 -16.54
C THR A 72 -8.24 -1.94 -16.33
N VAL A 73 -8.95 -2.80 -17.07
CA VAL A 73 -10.39 -3.01 -16.92
C VAL A 73 -10.67 -4.47 -16.60
N CYS A 74 -11.36 -4.73 -15.50
CA CYS A 74 -11.73 -6.07 -15.07
C CYS A 74 -13.23 -6.16 -14.79
N GLU A 75 -13.93 -7.01 -15.52
CA GLU A 75 -15.34 -7.31 -15.31
C GLU A 75 -15.48 -8.60 -14.52
N ILE A 76 -15.99 -8.52 -13.30
CA ILE A 76 -16.08 -9.64 -12.36
C ILE A 76 -17.55 -9.99 -12.14
N THR A 77 -17.87 -11.28 -12.27
CA THR A 77 -19.17 -11.81 -11.84
C THR A 77 -19.04 -12.27 -10.40
N GLY A 78 -19.65 -11.53 -9.47
CA GLY A 78 -19.57 -11.83 -8.05
C GLY A 78 -20.38 -13.07 -7.67
N LEU A 79 -19.91 -13.78 -6.64
CA LEU A 79 -20.48 -15.02 -6.13
C LEU A 79 -21.75 -14.80 -5.28
N GLY A 80 -22.01 -13.57 -4.84
CA GLY A 80 -23.12 -13.24 -3.95
C GLY A 80 -22.97 -13.75 -2.51
N GLY A 81 -21.75 -14.07 -2.07
CA GLY A 81 -21.47 -14.60 -0.74
C GLY A 81 -20.02 -15.04 -0.56
N ALA A 82 -19.78 -15.85 0.47
CA ALA A 82 -18.47 -16.45 0.75
C ALA A 82 -18.03 -17.40 -0.38
N PHE A 83 -16.73 -17.66 -0.46
CA PHE A 83 -16.16 -18.62 -1.41
C PHE A 83 -16.64 -20.04 -1.14
N THR A 84 -16.45 -20.93 -2.10
CA THR A 84 -16.65 -22.38 -1.91
C THR A 84 -15.38 -23.11 -2.36
N ALA A 85 -14.87 -24.02 -1.54
CA ALA A 85 -13.72 -24.86 -1.89
C ALA A 85 -14.09 -26.34 -1.70
N SER A 86 -14.46 -27.00 -2.80
CA SER A 86 -14.85 -28.42 -2.77
C SER A 86 -13.65 -29.39 -2.77
N GLN A 87 -12.44 -28.88 -2.99
CA GLN A 87 -11.18 -29.63 -3.01
C GLN A 87 -10.10 -28.84 -2.26
N PRO A 88 -9.06 -29.51 -1.74
CA PRO A 88 -7.92 -28.82 -1.16
C PRO A 88 -7.26 -27.86 -2.17
N LEU A 89 -6.89 -26.66 -1.73
CA LEU A 89 -6.28 -25.63 -2.57
C LEU A 89 -5.02 -25.07 -1.90
N GLU A 90 -4.02 -24.74 -2.71
CA GLU A 90 -2.86 -23.97 -2.28
C GLU A 90 -2.81 -22.66 -3.09
N LEU A 91 -2.84 -21.53 -2.38
CA LEU A 91 -2.83 -20.20 -2.98
C LEU A 91 -1.50 -19.50 -2.68
N PHE A 92 -0.70 -19.30 -3.73
CA PHE A 92 0.53 -18.53 -3.67
C PHE A 92 0.25 -17.04 -3.90
N LEU A 93 0.56 -16.21 -2.90
CA LEU A 93 0.22 -14.78 -2.89
C LEU A 93 1.44 -13.85 -2.97
N GLY A 94 2.59 -14.36 -3.43
CA GLY A 94 3.83 -13.58 -3.56
C GLY A 94 4.21 -12.89 -2.25
N ASN A 95 4.55 -11.61 -2.32
CA ASN A 95 4.73 -10.71 -1.16
C ASN A 95 3.55 -9.71 -0.98
N ALA A 96 2.35 -10.09 -1.45
CA ALA A 96 1.16 -9.24 -1.48
C ALA A 96 0.39 -9.25 -0.14
N GLY A 97 0.71 -8.29 0.75
CA GLY A 97 0.06 -8.23 2.06
C GLY A 97 -1.44 -7.95 1.97
N THR A 98 -1.83 -7.09 1.03
CA THR A 98 -3.22 -6.69 0.74
C THR A 98 -4.05 -7.81 0.09
N ALA A 99 -3.43 -8.93 -0.30
CA ALA A 99 -4.13 -10.15 -0.71
C ALA A 99 -4.13 -11.19 0.43
N MET A 100 -2.96 -11.48 1.01
CA MET A 100 -2.77 -12.47 2.07
C MET A 100 -3.70 -12.26 3.27
N ARG A 101 -3.76 -11.04 3.83
CA ARG A 101 -4.56 -10.79 5.05
C ARG A 101 -6.07 -10.87 4.75
N PRO A 102 -6.61 -10.17 3.74
CA PRO A 102 -8.05 -10.25 3.45
C PRO A 102 -8.52 -11.64 2.99
N LEU A 103 -7.72 -12.36 2.19
CA LEU A 103 -8.06 -13.74 1.81
C LEU A 103 -8.01 -14.68 3.01
N ALA A 104 -7.04 -14.54 3.92
CA ALA A 104 -7.01 -15.35 5.14
C ALA A 104 -8.30 -15.22 5.95
N ALA A 105 -8.84 -14.00 6.09
CA ALA A 105 -10.11 -13.78 6.79
C ALA A 105 -11.31 -14.30 5.98
N ALA A 106 -11.42 -13.94 4.70
CA ALA A 106 -12.56 -14.31 3.85
C ALA A 106 -12.71 -15.83 3.69
N LEU A 107 -11.60 -16.55 3.58
CA LEU A 107 -11.60 -18.02 3.45
C LEU A 107 -11.94 -18.73 4.77
N CYS A 108 -11.91 -18.04 5.91
CA CYS A 108 -12.41 -18.60 7.17
C CYS A 108 -13.95 -18.67 7.24
N LEU A 109 -14.67 -18.03 6.32
CA LEU A 109 -16.14 -18.17 6.19
C LEU A 109 -16.55 -19.49 5.52
N THR A 110 -15.59 -20.18 4.89
CA THR A 110 -15.83 -21.36 4.06
C THR A 110 -15.19 -22.57 4.71
N ASP A 111 -15.95 -23.64 4.90
CA ASP A 111 -15.37 -24.94 5.26
C ASP A 111 -14.54 -25.48 4.08
N GLY A 112 -13.28 -25.85 4.31
CA GLY A 112 -12.37 -26.33 3.27
C GLY A 112 -10.98 -26.70 3.81
N ASP A 113 -10.06 -27.12 2.94
CA ASP A 113 -8.64 -27.29 3.26
C ASP A 113 -7.83 -26.37 2.34
N ILE A 114 -7.52 -25.16 2.82
CA ILE A 114 -6.87 -24.15 1.98
C ILE A 114 -5.56 -23.70 2.61
N VAL A 115 -4.47 -23.83 1.86
CA VAL A 115 -3.15 -23.34 2.24
C VAL A 115 -2.91 -21.97 1.62
N LEU A 116 -2.58 -20.98 2.44
CA LEU A 116 -2.10 -19.67 2.00
C LEU A 116 -0.59 -19.55 2.22
N THR A 117 0.15 -19.29 1.15
CA THR A 117 1.61 -19.16 1.18
C THR A 117 2.08 -18.00 0.30
N GLY A 118 3.39 -17.78 0.24
CA GLY A 118 4.00 -16.74 -0.57
C GLY A 118 5.51 -16.87 -0.64
N GLU A 119 6.15 -15.79 -1.08
CA GLU A 119 7.61 -15.67 -1.12
C GLU A 119 8.24 -15.81 0.28
N PRO A 120 9.55 -16.13 0.39
CA PRO A 120 10.23 -16.23 1.69
C PRO A 120 9.97 -15.02 2.59
N ARG A 121 10.00 -13.80 2.02
CA ARG A 121 9.74 -12.58 2.79
C ARG A 121 8.32 -12.49 3.32
N MET A 122 7.32 -13.07 2.65
CA MET A 122 5.95 -13.12 3.18
C MET A 122 5.88 -13.95 4.48
N LYS A 123 6.66 -15.04 4.54
CA LYS A 123 6.75 -15.92 5.71
C LYS A 123 7.48 -15.28 6.91
N GLU A 124 8.10 -14.13 6.71
CA GLU A 124 8.74 -13.33 7.77
C GLU A 124 7.87 -12.13 8.20
N ARG A 125 6.68 -11.96 7.59
CA ARG A 125 5.78 -10.84 7.89
C ARG A 125 4.67 -11.28 8.82
N PRO A 126 4.46 -10.60 9.96
CA PRO A 126 3.54 -11.06 10.98
C PRO A 126 2.10 -11.13 10.48
N ILE A 127 1.37 -12.15 10.96
CA ILE A 127 -0.07 -12.34 10.77
C ILE A 127 -0.79 -12.82 12.05
N GLY A 128 -0.04 -13.10 13.13
CA GLY A 128 -0.52 -13.53 14.45
C GLY A 128 -1.81 -12.84 14.91
N HIS A 129 -1.77 -11.52 15.03
CA HIS A 129 -2.92 -10.75 15.54
C HIS A 129 -4.21 -10.93 14.72
N LEU A 130 -4.10 -11.17 13.41
CA LEU A 130 -5.27 -11.50 12.58
C LEU A 130 -5.79 -12.91 12.89
N VAL A 131 -4.89 -13.89 12.97
CA VAL A 131 -5.25 -15.29 13.25
C VAL A 131 -5.89 -15.41 14.64
N ASP A 132 -5.35 -14.71 15.66
CA ASP A 132 -5.92 -14.69 17.00
C ASP A 132 -7.34 -14.11 17.02
N ALA A 133 -7.58 -13.03 16.28
CA ALA A 133 -8.90 -12.43 16.15
C ALA A 133 -9.89 -13.35 15.38
N LEU A 134 -9.43 -14.02 14.33
CA LEU A 134 -10.24 -14.99 13.58
C LEU A 134 -10.59 -16.21 14.45
N ARG A 135 -9.63 -16.73 15.23
CA ARG A 135 -9.84 -17.84 16.17
C ARG A 135 -10.82 -17.47 17.29
N GLN A 136 -10.77 -16.24 17.82
CA GLN A 136 -11.79 -15.72 18.76
C GLN A 136 -13.20 -15.79 18.15
N GLY A 137 -13.33 -15.49 16.86
CA GLY A 137 -14.59 -15.61 16.11
C GLY A 137 -14.93 -17.03 15.62
N GLY A 138 -14.18 -18.06 16.04
CA GLY A 138 -14.46 -19.47 15.76
C GLY A 138 -13.68 -20.10 14.61
N ALA A 139 -12.83 -19.34 13.90
CA ALA A 139 -12.05 -19.88 12.80
C ALA A 139 -11.03 -20.94 13.26
N LYS A 140 -10.82 -21.96 12.43
CA LYS A 140 -9.83 -23.01 12.62
C LYS A 140 -8.68 -22.81 11.64
N ILE A 141 -7.51 -22.47 12.18
CA ILE A 141 -6.33 -22.07 11.41
C ILE A 141 -5.10 -22.73 12.03
N ASP A 142 -4.28 -23.37 11.21
CA ASP A 142 -2.98 -23.91 11.60
C ASP A 142 -1.83 -23.10 10.99
N TYR A 143 -0.77 -22.90 11.77
CA TYR A 143 0.53 -22.47 11.24
C TYR A 143 1.28 -23.69 10.74
N LEU A 144 1.70 -23.68 9.47
CA LEU A 144 2.41 -24.81 8.87
C LEU A 144 3.91 -24.77 9.12
N GLU A 145 4.46 -23.60 9.47
CA GLU A 145 5.88 -23.39 9.74
C GLU A 145 6.06 -22.65 11.09
N GLN A 146 6.37 -21.35 11.06
CA GLN A 146 6.61 -20.57 12.27
C GLN A 146 5.30 -19.98 12.82
N GLU A 147 5.05 -20.17 14.13
CA GLU A 147 3.92 -19.55 14.83
C GLU A 147 3.88 -18.04 14.60
N ASN A 148 2.69 -17.48 14.36
CA ASN A 148 2.43 -16.06 14.04
C ASN A 148 2.78 -15.60 12.62
N TYR A 149 3.23 -16.50 11.73
CA TYR A 149 3.65 -16.17 10.37
C TYR A 149 3.06 -17.12 9.31
N PRO A 150 2.86 -16.68 8.06
CA PRO A 150 2.55 -17.60 6.96
C PRO A 150 3.65 -18.66 6.78
N PRO A 151 3.35 -19.85 6.21
CA PRO A 151 2.09 -20.23 5.60
C PRO A 151 1.02 -20.70 6.59
N LEU A 152 -0.25 -20.48 6.22
CA LEU A 152 -1.43 -20.85 6.99
C LEU A 152 -2.18 -21.98 6.31
N ARG A 153 -2.74 -22.92 7.07
CA ARG A 153 -3.78 -23.83 6.61
C ARG A 153 -5.10 -23.45 7.27
N LEU A 154 -6.11 -23.20 6.45
CA LEU A 154 -7.43 -22.70 6.86
C LEU A 154 -8.46 -23.81 6.72
N HIS A 155 -9.28 -23.98 7.76
CA HIS A 155 -10.34 -25.00 7.81
C HIS A 155 -11.77 -24.42 7.85
N GLY A 156 -11.91 -23.10 7.76
CA GLY A 156 -13.20 -22.41 7.94
C GLY A 156 -13.57 -22.14 9.39
N GLY A 157 -14.87 -21.96 9.64
CA GLY A 157 -15.44 -21.87 10.99
C GLY A 157 -15.64 -20.47 11.57
N PHE A 158 -15.27 -19.39 10.89
CA PHE A 158 -15.52 -18.04 11.40
C PHE A 158 -17.03 -17.74 11.43
N GLN A 159 -17.55 -17.40 12.60
CA GLN A 159 -18.98 -17.15 12.84
C GLN A 159 -19.29 -15.68 13.17
N GLY A 160 -18.31 -14.89 13.62
CA GLY A 160 -18.52 -13.55 14.17
C GLY A 160 -18.38 -13.54 15.70
N GLY A 161 -19.08 -12.65 16.39
CA GLY A 161 -19.05 -12.50 17.85
C GLY A 161 -18.15 -11.36 18.34
N GLU A 162 -17.82 -11.37 19.63
CA GLU A 162 -16.90 -10.39 20.23
C GLU A 162 -15.45 -10.83 19.99
N ILE A 163 -14.71 -10.01 19.25
CA ILE A 163 -13.31 -10.25 18.95
C ILE A 163 -12.47 -9.02 19.27
N SER A 164 -11.18 -9.25 19.50
CA SER A 164 -10.20 -8.18 19.69
C SER A 164 -8.97 -8.39 18.82
N VAL A 165 -8.44 -7.29 18.31
CA VAL A 165 -7.26 -7.27 17.44
C VAL A 165 -6.32 -6.14 17.85
N ASP A 166 -5.03 -6.43 17.91
CA ASP A 166 -4.01 -5.42 18.17
C ASP A 166 -3.81 -4.53 16.93
N GLY A 167 -4.07 -3.23 17.12
CA GLY A 167 -4.02 -2.22 16.08
C GLY A 167 -2.67 -1.53 15.90
N SER A 168 -1.65 -1.87 16.71
CA SER A 168 -0.38 -1.17 16.76
C SER A 168 0.60 -1.55 15.64
N VAL A 169 0.45 -2.77 15.08
CA VAL A 169 1.39 -3.30 14.08
C VAL A 169 0.92 -3.05 12.65
N SER A 170 -0.34 -3.37 12.31
CA SER A 170 -0.84 -3.31 10.94
C SER A 170 -2.35 -3.12 10.85
N SER A 171 -2.78 -2.07 10.14
CA SER A 171 -4.20 -1.84 9.83
C SER A 171 -4.79 -2.88 8.87
N GLN A 172 -3.96 -3.72 8.23
CA GLN A 172 -4.44 -4.77 7.32
C GLN A 172 -5.17 -5.89 8.06
N PHE A 173 -4.89 -6.10 9.35
CA PHE A 173 -5.61 -7.09 10.16
C PHE A 173 -7.06 -6.66 10.38
N LEU A 174 -7.25 -5.42 10.83
CA LEU A 174 -8.58 -4.84 10.97
C LEU A 174 -9.30 -4.73 9.61
N THR A 175 -8.61 -4.34 8.54
CA THR A 175 -9.18 -4.35 7.17
C THR A 175 -9.77 -5.72 6.82
N ALA A 176 -8.99 -6.79 7.04
CA ALA A 176 -9.41 -8.15 6.70
C ALA A 176 -10.67 -8.55 7.48
N LEU A 177 -10.68 -8.31 8.80
CA LEU A 177 -11.84 -8.59 9.65
C LEU A 177 -13.08 -7.78 9.22
N LEU A 178 -12.92 -6.49 8.94
CA LEU A 178 -14.02 -5.62 8.50
C LEU A 178 -14.64 -6.09 7.18
N MET A 179 -13.82 -6.49 6.20
CA MET A 179 -14.34 -6.96 4.91
C MET A 179 -15.06 -8.31 5.02
N THR A 180 -14.67 -9.16 5.98
CA THR A 180 -15.20 -10.51 6.19
C THR A 180 -16.45 -10.53 7.08
N ALA A 181 -16.47 -9.76 8.16
CA ALA A 181 -17.51 -9.79 9.19
C ALA A 181 -18.97 -9.63 8.70
N PRO A 182 -19.28 -8.82 7.65
CA PRO A 182 -20.66 -8.70 7.17
C PRO A 182 -21.25 -10.02 6.67
N LEU A 183 -20.42 -10.93 6.18
CA LEU A 183 -20.84 -12.24 5.66
C LEU A 183 -20.90 -13.32 6.75
N ALA A 184 -20.50 -13.01 7.98
CA ALA A 184 -20.48 -13.97 9.08
C ALA A 184 -21.90 -14.33 9.56
N ALA A 185 -22.06 -15.48 10.20
CA ALA A 185 -23.37 -15.96 10.66
C ALA A 185 -23.94 -15.17 11.85
N GLN A 186 -23.08 -14.46 12.59
CA GLN A 186 -23.39 -13.65 13.76
C GLN A 186 -22.84 -12.24 13.60
N ASP A 187 -23.45 -11.29 14.29
CA ASP A 187 -22.92 -9.93 14.41
C ASP A 187 -21.52 -9.97 15.02
N THR A 188 -20.67 -9.05 14.58
CA THR A 188 -19.28 -8.97 15.03
C THR A 188 -19.01 -7.63 15.68
N GLN A 189 -18.50 -7.66 16.92
CA GLN A 189 -17.96 -6.50 17.60
C GLN A 189 -16.43 -6.63 17.65
N ILE A 190 -15.74 -5.73 16.96
CA ILE A 190 -14.27 -5.74 16.87
C ILE A 190 -13.72 -4.65 17.79
N SER A 191 -13.01 -5.04 18.85
CA SER A 191 -12.32 -4.12 19.76
C SER A 191 -10.85 -3.99 19.40
N ILE A 192 -10.34 -2.76 19.32
CA ILE A 192 -8.92 -2.50 19.04
C ILE A 192 -8.15 -2.48 20.35
N GLN A 193 -7.11 -3.31 20.43
CA GLN A 193 -6.13 -3.27 21.52
C GLN A 193 -5.00 -2.30 21.14
N GLY A 194 -4.65 -1.40 22.06
CA GLY A 194 -3.65 -0.35 21.82
C GLY A 194 -4.12 0.75 20.87
N ASP A 195 -3.17 1.54 20.38
CA ASP A 195 -3.44 2.61 19.42
C ASP A 195 -3.38 2.11 17.98
N LEU A 196 -4.45 2.40 17.22
CA LEU A 196 -4.55 2.02 15.82
C LEU A 196 -3.62 2.86 14.95
N VAL A 197 -2.64 2.21 14.33
CA VAL A 197 -1.79 2.83 13.31
C VAL A 197 -2.47 2.84 11.95
N SER A 198 -2.03 3.72 11.05
CA SER A 198 -2.45 3.68 9.63
C SER A 198 -3.99 3.80 9.44
N LYS A 199 -4.66 4.60 10.28
CA LYS A 199 -6.11 4.87 10.25
C LYS A 199 -6.68 5.17 8.85
N PRO A 200 -6.00 5.94 7.98
CA PRO A 200 -6.55 6.21 6.65
C PRO A 200 -6.80 4.98 5.77
N TYR A 201 -6.08 3.87 5.99
CA TYR A 201 -6.37 2.62 5.27
C TYR A 201 -7.65 1.92 5.76
N ILE A 202 -8.09 2.21 6.98
CA ILE A 202 -9.40 1.80 7.48
C ILE A 202 -10.48 2.65 6.83
N ASP A 203 -10.26 3.95 6.67
CA ASP A 203 -11.20 4.85 5.98
C ASP A 203 -11.43 4.40 4.52
N ILE A 204 -10.38 4.02 3.79
CA ILE A 204 -10.51 3.37 2.47
C ILE A 204 -11.41 2.15 2.56
N THR A 205 -11.18 1.28 3.55
CA THR A 205 -11.93 0.02 3.69
C THR A 205 -13.41 0.30 3.96
N LEU A 206 -13.73 1.17 4.91
CA LEU A 206 -15.11 1.55 5.25
C LEU A 206 -15.83 2.21 4.07
N HIS A 207 -15.15 3.11 3.36
CA HIS A 207 -15.70 3.75 2.18
C HIS A 207 -16.02 2.75 1.07
N MET A 208 -15.10 1.82 0.81
CA MET A 208 -15.31 0.78 -0.19
C MET A 208 -16.43 -0.17 0.20
N MET A 209 -16.49 -0.62 1.45
CA MET A 209 -17.61 -1.43 1.94
C MET A 209 -18.95 -0.72 1.72
N LYS A 210 -19.01 0.58 1.99
CA LYS A 210 -20.20 1.40 1.75
C LYS A 210 -20.58 1.48 0.27
N ALA A 211 -19.60 1.62 -0.62
CA ALA A 211 -19.82 1.59 -2.07
C ALA A 211 -20.39 0.23 -2.54
N PHE A 212 -20.06 -0.86 -1.84
CA PHE A 212 -20.61 -2.20 -2.07
C PHE A 212 -21.84 -2.50 -1.18
N GLY A 213 -22.48 -1.47 -0.62
CA GLY A 213 -23.77 -1.57 0.08
C GLY A 213 -23.71 -1.92 1.56
N ILE A 214 -22.53 -1.93 2.19
CA ILE A 214 -22.36 -2.26 3.61
C ILE A 214 -21.87 -1.04 4.40
N GLU A 215 -22.64 -0.61 5.38
CA GLU A 215 -22.25 0.45 6.32
C GLU A 215 -21.81 -0.16 7.66
N VAL A 216 -20.69 0.33 8.20
CA VAL A 216 -20.14 -0.13 9.48
C VAL A 216 -20.16 1.01 10.47
N ARG A 217 -20.78 0.79 11.62
CA ARG A 217 -20.75 1.74 12.74
C ARG A 217 -19.46 1.54 13.53
N HIS A 218 -18.81 2.63 13.94
CA HIS A 218 -17.65 2.55 14.83
C HIS A 218 -17.61 3.69 15.85
N GLU A 219 -16.90 3.45 16.95
CA GLU A 219 -16.67 4.40 18.04
C GLU A 219 -15.19 4.78 18.06
N ASN A 220 -14.85 5.94 17.47
CA ASN A 220 -13.51 6.54 17.49
C ASN A 220 -12.36 5.58 17.12
N TYR A 221 -12.59 4.67 16.16
CA TYR A 221 -11.63 3.63 15.76
C TYR A 221 -11.20 2.66 16.88
N GLN A 222 -11.88 2.66 18.02
CA GLN A 222 -11.61 1.74 19.13
C GLN A 222 -12.53 0.53 19.11
N ARG A 223 -13.76 0.69 18.60
CA ARG A 223 -14.72 -0.41 18.43
C ARG A 223 -15.47 -0.29 17.13
N PHE A 224 -15.63 -1.39 16.42
CA PHE A 224 -16.41 -1.51 15.20
C PHE A 224 -17.54 -2.50 15.42
N PHE A 225 -18.73 -2.16 14.92
CA PHE A 225 -19.94 -2.97 15.04
C PHE A 225 -20.41 -3.31 13.62
N VAL A 226 -20.40 -4.59 13.30
CA VAL A 226 -20.72 -5.11 11.97
C VAL A 226 -21.84 -6.12 12.11
N GLU A 227 -23.00 -5.82 11.52
CA GLU A 227 -24.11 -6.77 11.46
C GLU A 227 -23.72 -7.98 10.59
N GLY A 228 -24.06 -9.19 11.03
CA GLY A 228 -23.81 -10.41 10.28
C GLY A 228 -24.88 -10.65 9.22
N ARG A 229 -24.69 -11.69 8.38
CA ARG A 229 -25.63 -12.14 7.33
C ARG A 229 -26.04 -11.04 6.35
N GLN A 230 -25.22 -10.01 6.20
CA GLN A 230 -25.36 -9.03 5.15
C GLN A 230 -24.83 -9.61 3.83
N GLN A 231 -25.07 -8.88 2.75
CA GLN A 231 -24.62 -9.26 1.41
C GLN A 231 -24.08 -8.02 0.71
N TYR A 232 -22.84 -8.09 0.23
CA TYR A 232 -22.30 -7.05 -0.64
C TYR A 232 -23.09 -7.01 -1.95
N ARG A 233 -23.34 -5.82 -2.48
CA ARG A 233 -23.98 -5.61 -3.78
C ARG A 233 -23.00 -4.89 -4.70
N SER A 234 -22.93 -5.34 -5.94
CA SER A 234 -22.10 -4.68 -6.94
C SER A 234 -22.60 -3.24 -7.17
N PRO A 235 -21.71 -2.25 -7.23
CA PRO A 235 -22.06 -0.89 -7.66
C PRO A 235 -22.28 -0.76 -9.17
N GLY A 236 -22.11 -1.84 -9.95
CA GLY A 236 -21.98 -1.77 -11.40
C GLY A 236 -20.57 -1.34 -11.78
N ASP A 237 -20.38 -0.08 -12.17
CA ASP A 237 -19.05 0.47 -12.45
C ASP A 237 -18.36 0.95 -11.17
N TYR A 238 -17.06 0.67 -11.05
CA TYR A 238 -16.23 1.16 -9.95
C TYR A 238 -14.85 1.60 -10.45
N LEU A 239 -14.55 2.89 -10.25
CA LEU A 239 -13.25 3.45 -10.60
C LEU A 239 -12.25 3.21 -9.47
N VAL A 240 -11.16 2.53 -9.78
CA VAL A 240 -10.01 2.43 -8.90
C VAL A 240 -9.24 3.75 -8.97
N GLU A 241 -9.19 4.50 -7.87
CA GLU A 241 -8.39 5.72 -7.77
C GLU A 241 -6.92 5.45 -8.12
N GLY A 242 -6.24 6.46 -8.68
CA GLY A 242 -4.80 6.44 -8.88
C GLY A 242 -4.02 6.32 -7.57
N ASP A 243 -2.87 5.67 -7.58
CA ASP A 243 -2.10 5.40 -6.36
C ASP A 243 -1.50 6.69 -5.76
N ALA A 244 -2.08 7.14 -4.64
CA ALA A 244 -1.63 8.33 -3.93
C ALA A 244 -0.20 8.19 -3.37
N SER A 245 0.24 6.97 -3.03
CA SER A 245 1.63 6.74 -2.63
C SER A 245 2.57 6.86 -3.83
N SER A 246 2.19 6.37 -5.02
CA SER A 246 2.99 6.53 -6.25
C SER A 246 3.05 7.98 -6.73
N ALA A 247 1.99 8.76 -6.48
CA ALA A 247 1.97 10.20 -6.72
C ALA A 247 3.12 10.94 -6.03
N SER A 248 3.50 10.49 -4.83
CA SER A 248 4.49 11.16 -3.99
C SER A 248 5.81 11.42 -4.70
N TYR A 249 6.29 10.46 -5.50
CA TYR A 249 7.58 10.56 -6.19
C TYR A 249 7.62 11.73 -7.18
N PHE A 250 6.55 11.93 -7.95
CA PHE A 250 6.51 12.99 -8.96
C PHE A 250 6.19 14.35 -8.37
N LEU A 251 5.33 14.39 -7.33
CA LEU A 251 5.09 15.61 -6.58
C LEU A 251 6.37 16.09 -5.88
N ALA A 252 7.15 15.18 -5.29
CA ALA A 252 8.47 15.48 -4.73
C ALA A 252 9.46 15.92 -5.80
N ALA A 253 9.49 15.23 -6.95
CA ALA A 253 10.38 15.60 -8.05
C ALA A 253 10.12 17.04 -8.53
N ALA A 254 8.85 17.45 -8.60
CA ALA A 254 8.46 18.82 -8.90
C ALA A 254 8.88 19.81 -7.81
N ALA A 255 8.67 19.45 -6.55
CA ALA A 255 9.05 20.27 -5.41
C ALA A 255 10.57 20.55 -5.36
N ILE A 256 11.38 19.55 -5.73
CA ILE A 256 12.86 19.60 -5.72
C ILE A 256 13.42 20.33 -6.95
N LYS A 257 12.97 19.95 -8.16
CA LYS A 257 13.60 20.34 -9.42
C LYS A 257 12.58 20.60 -10.54
N GLY A 258 11.37 20.97 -10.15
CA GLY A 258 10.26 21.14 -11.08
C GLY A 258 10.19 22.49 -11.78
N GLY A 259 9.41 22.52 -12.85
CA GLY A 259 8.54 23.65 -13.17
C GLY A 259 7.20 23.41 -12.47
N VAL A 260 6.33 22.61 -13.09
CA VAL A 260 5.05 22.16 -12.54
C VAL A 260 4.82 20.70 -12.92
N VAL A 261 4.45 19.85 -11.96
CA VAL A 261 3.96 18.49 -12.24
C VAL A 261 2.54 18.34 -11.76
N ARG A 262 1.69 17.85 -12.64
CA ARG A 262 0.33 17.41 -12.31
C ARG A 262 0.23 15.90 -12.36
N VAL A 263 -0.28 15.30 -11.29
CA VAL A 263 -0.67 13.88 -11.27
C VAL A 263 -2.19 13.80 -11.30
N THR A 264 -2.75 12.98 -12.19
CA THR A 264 -4.20 12.78 -12.36
C THR A 264 -4.62 11.39 -11.89
N GLY A 265 -5.92 11.22 -11.62
CA GLY A 265 -6.50 9.99 -11.06
C GLY A 265 -6.58 10.01 -9.53
N VAL A 266 -6.09 11.08 -8.89
CA VAL A 266 -6.19 11.33 -7.45
C VAL A 266 -6.35 12.82 -7.23
N GLY A 267 -7.20 13.24 -6.28
CA GLY A 267 -7.47 14.65 -6.02
C GLY A 267 -7.98 14.90 -4.61
N ARG A 268 -8.63 16.05 -4.39
CA ARG A 268 -9.04 16.51 -3.06
C ARG A 268 -10.01 15.57 -2.34
N ASN A 269 -10.84 14.85 -3.10
CA ASN A 269 -11.87 13.97 -2.58
C ASN A 269 -11.44 12.49 -2.49
N SER A 270 -10.17 12.20 -2.77
CA SER A 270 -9.62 10.85 -2.65
C SER A 270 -9.71 10.33 -1.22
N VAL A 271 -10.10 9.07 -1.08
CA VAL A 271 -10.18 8.42 0.23
C VAL A 271 -8.82 7.91 0.71
N GLN A 272 -7.82 7.87 -0.17
CA GLN A 272 -6.47 7.46 0.19
C GLN A 272 -5.79 8.49 1.10
N GLY A 273 -5.31 8.06 2.27
CA GLY A 273 -4.61 8.92 3.22
C GLY A 273 -3.33 9.57 2.67
N ASP A 274 -2.63 8.85 1.78
CA ASP A 274 -1.35 9.28 1.22
C ASP A 274 -1.43 10.56 0.37
N ILE A 275 -2.63 11.04 0.01
CA ILE A 275 -2.77 12.38 -0.59
C ILE A 275 -2.22 13.47 0.34
N ARG A 276 -2.27 13.27 1.66
CA ARG A 276 -1.72 14.19 2.67
C ARG A 276 -0.20 14.35 2.59
N PHE A 277 0.48 13.53 1.78
CA PHE A 277 1.86 13.78 1.38
C PHE A 277 2.04 15.17 0.76
N ALA A 278 1.06 15.63 -0.03
CA ALA A 278 1.13 16.95 -0.65
C ALA A 278 1.07 18.07 0.41
N ASP A 279 0.32 17.89 1.51
CA ASP A 279 0.32 18.82 2.66
C ASP A 279 1.70 18.88 3.34
N VAL A 280 2.43 17.76 3.36
CA VAL A 280 3.80 17.72 3.90
C VAL A 280 4.76 18.50 2.99
N LEU A 281 4.65 18.35 1.67
CA LEU A 281 5.43 19.14 0.72
C LEU A 281 5.12 20.64 0.82
N GLU A 282 3.85 21.02 1.00
CA GLU A 282 3.47 22.41 1.27
C GLU A 282 4.16 22.95 2.53
N LYS A 283 4.20 22.17 3.61
CA LYS A 283 4.92 22.53 4.84
C LYS A 283 6.44 22.60 4.66
N MET A 284 7.00 21.81 3.75
CA MET A 284 8.40 21.96 3.37
C MET A 284 8.63 23.20 2.53
N GLY A 285 7.62 23.78 1.87
CA GLY A 285 7.72 25.03 1.10
C GLY A 285 7.40 24.90 -0.39
N ALA A 286 6.91 23.73 -0.84
CA ALA A 286 6.38 23.57 -2.19
C ALA A 286 5.04 24.33 -2.35
N THR A 287 4.67 24.67 -3.58
CA THR A 287 3.33 25.18 -3.88
C THR A 287 2.48 24.04 -4.43
N VAL A 288 1.40 23.69 -3.72
CA VAL A 288 0.48 22.62 -4.16
C VAL A 288 -0.86 23.22 -4.57
N ARG A 289 -1.43 22.72 -5.67
CA ARG A 289 -2.80 23.02 -6.12
C ARG A 289 -3.60 21.73 -6.21
N TRP A 290 -4.80 21.77 -5.65
CA TRP A 290 -5.70 20.63 -5.55
C TRP A 290 -6.86 20.79 -6.52
N GLY A 291 -7.04 19.81 -7.40
CA GLY A 291 -8.24 19.61 -8.19
C GLY A 291 -9.12 18.50 -7.64
N GLU A 292 -10.23 18.24 -8.33
CA GLU A 292 -11.13 17.12 -8.04
C GLU A 292 -10.48 15.76 -8.36
N ASP A 293 -9.80 15.68 -9.50
CA ASP A 293 -9.16 14.47 -10.03
C ASP A 293 -7.64 14.60 -10.23
N TYR A 294 -7.04 15.70 -9.74
CA TYR A 294 -5.61 15.93 -9.83
C TYR A 294 -5.01 16.58 -8.59
N ILE A 295 -3.71 16.36 -8.40
CA ILE A 295 -2.85 17.13 -7.50
C ILE A 295 -1.71 17.70 -8.34
N GLU A 296 -1.42 18.98 -8.18
CA GLU A 296 -0.35 19.68 -8.89
C GLU A 296 0.66 20.23 -7.89
N CYS A 297 1.94 20.02 -8.15
CA CYS A 297 3.05 20.54 -7.34
C CYS A 297 3.97 21.38 -8.21
N GLU A 298 4.29 22.57 -7.72
CA GLU A 298 5.21 23.53 -8.30
C GLU A 298 6.42 23.68 -7.38
N ARG A 299 7.58 23.90 -7.99
CA ARG A 299 8.85 24.01 -7.27
C ARG A 299 8.79 25.10 -6.21
N GLY A 300 9.33 24.78 -5.04
CA GLY A 300 9.51 25.72 -3.94
C GLY A 300 10.94 25.71 -3.40
N GLU A 301 11.16 26.49 -2.35
CA GLU A 301 12.33 26.34 -1.50
C GLU A 301 11.99 25.35 -0.39
N LEU A 302 12.60 24.17 -0.42
CA LEU A 302 12.33 23.14 0.58
C LEU A 302 13.09 23.44 1.86
N HIS A 303 12.41 23.35 3.00
CA HIS A 303 12.94 23.49 4.35
C HIS A 303 12.74 22.21 5.15
N ALA A 304 13.66 21.95 6.07
CA ALA A 304 13.59 20.80 6.96
C ALA A 304 12.33 20.85 7.84
N ILE A 305 11.73 19.69 8.07
CA ILE A 305 10.53 19.54 8.89
C ILE A 305 10.76 18.52 10.01
N ASP A 306 9.95 18.61 11.06
CA ASP A 306 9.91 17.61 12.12
C ASP A 306 8.46 17.20 12.38
N MET A 307 8.07 16.01 11.91
CA MET A 307 6.66 15.63 11.78
C MET A 307 6.40 14.15 12.08
N ASP A 308 5.23 13.89 12.66
CA ASP A 308 4.64 12.55 12.72
C ASP A 308 4.17 12.14 11.32
N MET A 309 4.59 10.95 10.87
CA MET A 309 4.29 10.42 9.54
C MET A 309 3.46 9.13 9.59
N ASN A 310 2.89 8.76 10.74
CA ASN A 310 2.13 7.52 10.93
C ASN A 310 0.90 7.42 10.01
N HIS A 311 0.34 8.58 9.64
CA HIS A 311 -0.86 8.65 8.80
C HIS A 311 -0.58 8.38 7.31
N ILE A 312 0.67 8.52 6.85
CA ILE A 312 1.07 8.35 5.45
C ILE A 312 2.38 7.55 5.33
N PRO A 313 2.49 6.38 6.00
CA PRO A 313 3.78 5.75 6.23
C PRO A 313 4.45 5.27 4.94
N ASP A 314 3.70 5.02 3.88
CA ASP A 314 4.26 4.61 2.59
C ASP A 314 4.84 5.82 1.83
N ALA A 315 4.06 6.88 1.63
CA ALA A 315 4.55 8.13 1.01
C ALA A 315 5.63 8.86 1.84
N ALA A 316 5.69 8.64 3.16
CA ALA A 316 6.70 9.25 4.02
C ALA A 316 8.15 8.86 3.66
N MET A 317 8.37 7.71 3.01
CA MET A 317 9.70 7.33 2.50
C MET A 317 10.21 8.34 1.48
N THR A 318 9.32 8.93 0.69
CA THR A 318 9.65 9.95 -0.31
C THR A 318 10.13 11.25 0.34
N ILE A 319 9.62 11.59 1.54
CA ILE A 319 10.14 12.74 2.31
C ILE A 319 11.58 12.49 2.75
N ALA A 320 11.96 11.24 3.06
CA ALA A 320 13.32 10.93 3.48
C ALA A 320 14.36 11.26 2.40
N THR A 321 14.05 11.05 1.12
CA THR A 321 14.94 11.48 0.03
C THR A 321 14.72 12.93 -0.40
N ALA A 322 13.51 13.48 -0.27
CA ALA A 322 13.28 14.93 -0.46
C ALA A 322 14.06 15.79 0.56
N ALA A 323 14.28 15.27 1.77
CA ALA A 323 15.10 15.90 2.81
C ALA A 323 16.55 16.16 2.37
N LEU A 324 17.07 15.42 1.39
CA LEU A 324 18.39 15.65 0.80
C LEU A 324 18.51 17.01 0.11
N PHE A 325 17.38 17.62 -0.24
CA PHE A 325 17.27 18.88 -0.95
C PHE A 325 16.71 20.02 -0.08
N ALA A 326 16.41 19.73 1.19
CA ALA A 326 15.85 20.69 2.11
C ALA A 326 16.94 21.57 2.76
N GLN A 327 16.62 22.83 3.00
CA GLN A 327 17.47 23.80 3.66
C GLN A 327 17.11 23.93 5.15
N GLY A 328 17.96 24.62 5.91
CA GLY A 328 17.61 25.07 7.26
C GLY A 328 17.71 24.01 8.36
N GLY A 329 18.27 22.83 8.09
CA GLY A 329 18.66 21.87 9.13
C GLY A 329 18.34 20.41 8.84
N THR A 330 17.94 19.68 9.87
CA THR A 330 17.71 18.24 9.87
C THR A 330 16.22 17.94 9.77
N THR A 331 15.82 17.15 8.77
CA THR A 331 14.44 16.63 8.69
C THR A 331 14.28 15.44 9.64
N THR A 332 13.19 15.39 10.41
CA THR A 332 12.88 14.30 11.34
C THR A 332 11.49 13.73 11.04
N LEU A 333 11.44 12.42 10.76
CA LEU A 333 10.20 11.69 10.52
C LEU A 333 9.95 10.76 11.71
N ARG A 334 8.83 10.94 12.41
CA ARG A 334 8.50 10.23 13.66
C ARG A 334 7.32 9.27 13.49
N ASN A 335 7.19 8.36 14.46
CA ASN A 335 6.05 7.44 14.60
C ASN A 335 5.88 6.51 13.38
N ILE A 336 7.00 6.00 12.88
CA ILE A 336 7.10 5.16 11.68
C ILE A 336 7.67 3.77 11.99
N TYR A 337 7.47 3.25 13.22
CA TYR A 337 7.91 1.90 13.58
C TYR A 337 7.47 0.82 12.57
N ASN A 338 6.29 0.99 11.97
CA ASN A 338 5.75 0.07 10.97
C ASN A 338 6.65 -0.10 9.73
N TRP A 339 7.64 0.76 9.50
CA TRP A 339 8.66 0.59 8.46
C TRP A 339 9.51 -0.65 8.66
N ARG A 340 9.72 -1.10 9.90
CA ARG A 340 10.56 -2.26 10.21
C ARG A 340 9.97 -3.61 9.77
N VAL A 341 8.64 -3.67 9.63
CA VAL A 341 7.88 -4.92 9.41
C VAL A 341 7.22 -5.02 8.03
N LYS A 342 7.75 -4.28 7.05
CA LYS A 342 7.24 -4.21 5.66
C LYS A 342 8.11 -5.06 4.73
N GLU A 343 8.18 -4.70 3.45
CA GLU A 343 8.96 -5.39 2.41
C GLU A 343 10.40 -5.69 2.85
N THR A 344 11.02 -4.78 3.60
CA THR A 344 12.28 -4.93 4.33
C THR A 344 12.16 -4.17 5.67
N ASP A 345 13.21 -4.14 6.48
CA ASP A 345 13.31 -3.08 7.50
C ASP A 345 13.65 -1.76 6.79
N ARG A 346 12.61 -0.98 6.47
CA ARG A 346 12.73 0.26 5.71
C ARG A 346 13.46 1.36 6.48
N LEU A 347 13.43 1.36 7.81
CA LEU A 347 14.19 2.33 8.61
C LEU A 347 15.68 2.09 8.44
N ALA A 348 16.11 0.83 8.64
CA ALA A 348 17.50 0.44 8.47
C ALA A 348 17.96 0.63 7.01
N ALA A 349 17.17 0.17 6.03
CA ALA A 349 17.49 0.30 4.61
C ALA A 349 17.63 1.77 4.19
N MET A 350 16.65 2.62 4.54
CA MET A 350 16.71 4.05 4.22
C MET A 350 17.94 4.71 4.87
N ALA A 351 18.25 4.40 6.12
CA ALA A 351 19.40 4.96 6.80
C ALA A 351 20.74 4.54 6.18
N ILE A 352 20.87 3.29 5.74
CA ILE A 352 22.07 2.80 5.03
C ILE A 352 22.24 3.54 3.71
N GLU A 353 21.19 3.58 2.88
CA GLU A 353 21.27 4.11 1.52
C GLU A 353 21.41 5.65 1.50
N LEU A 354 20.78 6.38 2.44
CA LEU A 354 20.96 7.83 2.59
C LEU A 354 22.40 8.21 2.98
N ARG A 355 23.05 7.40 3.84
CA ARG A 355 24.47 7.63 4.20
C ARG A 355 25.41 7.45 3.01
N LYS A 356 25.11 6.53 2.09
CA LYS A 356 25.93 6.33 0.87
C LYS A 356 25.97 7.57 -0.02
N VAL A 357 24.85 8.28 -0.16
CA VAL A 357 24.79 9.55 -0.91
C VAL A 357 25.34 10.74 -0.11
N GLY A 358 25.76 10.52 1.14
CA GLY A 358 26.54 11.47 1.93
C GLY A 358 25.79 12.12 3.10
N ALA A 359 24.50 11.82 3.31
CA ALA A 359 23.74 12.40 4.41
C ALA A 359 24.23 11.91 5.78
N GLU A 360 24.13 12.78 6.79
CA GLU A 360 24.21 12.35 8.18
C GLU A 360 22.83 11.86 8.61
N VAL A 361 22.77 10.65 9.16
CA VAL A 361 21.50 9.98 9.50
C VAL A 361 21.55 9.38 10.89
N GLU A 362 20.58 9.75 11.73
CA GLU A 362 20.25 9.11 13.01
C GLU A 362 19.03 8.21 12.80
N GLU A 363 19.19 6.92 13.08
CA GLU A 363 18.10 5.93 13.05
C GLU A 363 17.67 5.63 14.49
N GLY A 364 16.43 5.96 14.83
CA GLY A 364 15.82 5.63 16.10
C GLY A 364 14.95 4.37 16.02
N ASN A 365 14.28 4.02 17.13
CA ASN A 365 13.38 2.87 17.16
C ASN A 365 12.22 3.02 16.16
N ASP A 366 11.62 4.21 16.10
CA ASP A 366 10.42 4.53 15.33
C ASP A 366 10.53 5.89 14.60
N TYR A 367 11.75 6.39 14.40
CA TYR A 367 12.01 7.65 13.73
C TYR A 367 13.32 7.60 12.93
N ILE A 368 13.46 8.53 11.97
CA ILE A 368 14.72 8.78 11.25
C ILE A 368 14.96 10.29 11.17
N ARG A 369 16.21 10.72 11.39
CA ARG A 369 16.65 12.12 11.26
C ARG A 369 17.71 12.23 10.19
N ILE A 370 17.54 13.17 9.27
CA ILE A 370 18.29 13.25 8.02
C ILE A 370 18.81 14.68 7.87
N THR A 371 20.12 14.84 7.94
CA THR A 371 20.80 16.11 7.63
C THR A 371 21.44 15.99 6.25
N PRO A 372 21.05 16.83 5.27
CA PRO A 372 21.58 16.75 3.92
C PRO A 372 23.07 17.11 3.89
N PRO A 373 23.89 16.48 3.02
CA PRO A 373 25.25 16.92 2.80
C PRO A 373 25.29 18.21 1.99
N THR A 374 26.40 18.95 2.07
CA THR A 374 26.64 20.10 1.17
C THR A 374 26.69 19.67 -0.30
N LYS A 375 27.18 18.46 -0.58
CA LYS A 375 27.19 17.86 -1.92
C LYS A 375 26.88 16.37 -1.84
N LEU A 376 25.97 15.91 -2.68
CA LEU A 376 25.63 14.49 -2.80
C LEU A 376 26.77 13.71 -3.46
N LYS A 377 26.85 12.42 -3.13
CA LYS A 377 27.82 11.48 -3.69
C LYS A 377 27.12 10.49 -4.61
N ALA A 378 27.76 10.18 -5.74
CA ALA A 378 27.29 9.10 -6.60
C ALA A 378 27.42 7.78 -5.84
N ALA A 379 26.35 6.98 -5.87
CA ALA A 379 26.28 5.74 -5.13
C ALA A 379 25.47 4.68 -5.88
N GLU A 380 25.80 3.42 -5.61
CA GLU A 380 24.95 2.27 -5.94
C GLU A 380 23.99 2.00 -4.78
N ILE A 381 22.70 2.05 -5.09
CA ILE A 381 21.61 1.96 -4.14
C ILE A 381 21.05 0.55 -4.11
N GLY A 382 21.14 -0.09 -2.94
CA GLY A 382 20.47 -1.34 -2.67
C GLY A 382 18.96 -1.12 -2.51
N THR A 383 18.15 -1.92 -3.20
CA THR A 383 16.68 -1.77 -3.18
C THR A 383 15.97 -2.78 -2.30
N TYR A 384 16.65 -3.84 -1.85
CA TYR A 384 16.14 -4.81 -0.86
C TYR A 384 14.81 -5.48 -1.27
N ASN A 385 14.58 -5.68 -2.58
CA ASN A 385 13.31 -6.13 -3.15
C ASN A 385 12.12 -5.22 -2.75
N ASP A 386 12.39 -3.96 -2.44
CA ASP A 386 11.40 -2.95 -2.07
C ASP A 386 11.32 -1.87 -3.14
N HIS A 387 10.27 -1.95 -3.95
CA HIS A 387 9.88 -0.95 -4.94
C HIS A 387 10.04 0.50 -4.47
N ARG A 388 9.72 0.81 -3.20
CA ARG A 388 9.78 2.17 -2.67
C ARG A 388 11.21 2.66 -2.50
N MET A 389 12.18 1.78 -2.20
CA MET A 389 13.59 2.16 -2.15
C MET A 389 14.06 2.62 -3.54
N ALA A 390 13.75 1.87 -4.59
CA ALA A 390 14.09 2.23 -5.96
C ALA A 390 13.50 3.60 -6.36
N MET A 391 12.21 3.81 -6.09
CA MET A 391 11.51 5.04 -6.47
C MET A 391 11.90 6.25 -5.61
N CYS A 392 12.20 6.08 -4.32
CA CYS A 392 12.67 7.19 -3.48
C CYS A 392 14.05 7.68 -3.92
N PHE A 393 14.98 6.75 -4.18
CA PHE A 393 16.35 7.09 -4.52
C PHE A 393 16.55 7.54 -5.96
N SER A 394 15.57 7.33 -6.85
CA SER A 394 15.60 7.95 -8.17
C SER A 394 15.70 9.49 -8.08
N LEU A 395 15.13 10.08 -7.01
CA LEU A 395 15.11 11.52 -6.78
C LEU A 395 16.51 12.11 -6.56
N VAL A 396 17.51 11.29 -6.21
CA VAL A 396 18.90 11.73 -6.09
C VAL A 396 19.42 12.28 -7.42
N ALA A 397 18.93 11.76 -8.55
CA ALA A 397 19.29 12.25 -9.89
C ALA A 397 18.82 13.68 -10.16
N LEU A 398 17.95 14.27 -9.32
CA LEU A 398 17.55 15.68 -9.42
C LEU A 398 18.64 16.66 -8.91
N SER A 399 19.73 16.12 -8.38
CA SER A 399 20.94 16.85 -8.02
C SER A 399 21.88 17.04 -9.22
N ASP A 400 23.11 17.49 -8.96
CA ASP A 400 24.21 17.52 -9.94
C ASP A 400 24.95 16.17 -10.05
N THR A 401 24.44 15.13 -9.40
CA THR A 401 25.14 13.86 -9.16
C THR A 401 24.29 12.68 -9.66
N PRO A 402 24.87 11.73 -10.43
CA PRO A 402 24.15 10.54 -10.87
C PRO A 402 23.90 9.57 -9.70
N VAL A 403 22.92 8.68 -9.89
CA VAL A 403 22.62 7.59 -8.94
C VAL A 403 22.42 6.29 -9.69
N THR A 404 22.93 5.19 -9.14
CA THR A 404 22.73 3.85 -9.71
C THR A 404 21.76 3.07 -8.83
N ILE A 405 20.62 2.67 -9.38
CA ILE A 405 19.63 1.84 -8.70
C ILE A 405 19.89 0.37 -9.03
N LEU A 406 20.17 -0.45 -8.02
CA LEU A 406 20.31 -1.89 -8.18
C LEU A 406 18.93 -2.57 -8.19
N ASP A 407 18.72 -3.55 -9.06
CA ASP A 407 17.42 -4.21 -9.25
C ASP A 407 16.24 -3.23 -9.46
N PRO A 408 16.26 -2.40 -10.51
CA PRO A 408 15.20 -1.42 -10.78
C PRO A 408 13.84 -2.08 -11.09
N LYS A 409 13.83 -3.36 -11.48
CA LYS A 409 12.61 -4.12 -11.79
C LYS A 409 11.75 -4.41 -10.57
N CYS A 410 12.27 -4.27 -9.35
CA CYS A 410 11.46 -4.41 -8.12
C CYS A 410 10.28 -3.42 -8.07
N THR A 411 10.32 -2.32 -8.84
CA THR A 411 9.21 -1.37 -9.03
C THR A 411 7.93 -2.02 -9.59
N ALA A 412 8.03 -3.14 -10.31
CA ALA A 412 6.89 -3.88 -10.86
C ALA A 412 5.85 -4.31 -9.83
N LYS A 413 6.21 -4.35 -8.54
CA LYS A 413 5.27 -4.63 -7.45
C LYS A 413 4.09 -3.64 -7.39
N THR A 414 4.32 -2.37 -7.72
CA THR A 414 3.26 -1.34 -7.68
C THR A 414 3.26 -0.38 -8.86
N PHE A 415 4.35 -0.29 -9.61
CA PHE A 415 4.47 0.68 -10.68
C PHE A 415 5.50 0.26 -11.75
N PRO A 416 5.16 -0.70 -12.63
CA PRO A 416 6.11 -1.32 -13.56
C PRO A 416 6.79 -0.35 -14.53
N ASP A 417 6.11 0.72 -14.94
CA ASP A 417 6.60 1.72 -15.89
C ASP A 417 7.19 2.97 -15.19
N TYR A 418 7.48 2.90 -13.89
CA TYR A 418 7.94 4.04 -13.09
C TYR A 418 9.09 4.83 -13.73
N PHE A 419 10.17 4.14 -14.13
CA PHE A 419 11.34 4.81 -14.70
C PHE A 419 11.08 5.38 -16.09
N GLU A 420 10.15 4.79 -16.86
CA GLU A 420 9.70 5.34 -18.15
C GLU A 420 8.91 6.63 -17.93
N GLN A 421 8.02 6.66 -16.93
CA GLN A 421 7.26 7.86 -16.56
C GLN A 421 8.16 8.96 -16.00
N LEU A 422 9.15 8.63 -15.16
CA LEU A 422 10.13 9.59 -14.68
C LEU A 422 10.92 10.18 -15.85
N ALA A 423 11.43 9.34 -16.77
CA ALA A 423 12.17 9.79 -17.93
C ALA A 423 11.32 10.68 -18.85
N ARG A 424 10.02 10.36 -19.04
CA ARG A 424 9.08 11.16 -19.84
C ARG A 424 8.90 12.58 -19.31
N LEU A 425 8.97 12.77 -17.99
CA LEU A 425 8.85 14.09 -17.34
C LEU A 425 10.19 14.81 -17.17
N SER A 426 11.31 14.17 -17.51
CA SER A 426 12.67 14.65 -17.23
C SER A 426 13.31 15.35 -18.42
N GLU A 427 13.90 16.51 -18.17
CA GLU A 427 14.93 17.09 -19.04
C GLU A 427 16.31 16.85 -18.42
N LEU A 428 17.21 16.20 -19.16
CA LEU A 428 18.57 15.91 -18.69
C LEU A 428 19.46 17.16 -18.71
N ALA A 429 20.39 17.20 -17.75
CA ALA A 429 21.33 18.31 -17.55
C ALA A 429 22.30 18.51 -18.73
#